data_AF-A0A085ASF5-F1
#
_entry.id   AF-A0A085ASF5-F1
#
_cell.length_a   1.000
_cell.length_b   1.000
_cell.length_c   1.000
_cell.angle_alpha   90.00
_cell.angle_beta   90.00
_cell.angle_gamma   90.00
#
_symmetry.space_group_name_H-M   'P 1'
#
loop_
_entity.id
_entity.type
_entity.pdbx_description
1 polymer ?
#
loop_
_entity_poly.entity_id
_entity_poly.type
_entity_poly.pdbx_seq_one_letter_code
_entity_poly.pdbx_strand_id
1 'polypeptide(L)'
;MGKVTFVVDFNDGEEPAVSMATEVLGGRLSAVLLADYRDDFFTEEEVDMVRSAFDYAALTTSEDEEESQDEIIKKMELMTL
;
A
#
# COMPACT_ATOMS: atom_id res chain seq x y z
N MET A 1 -5.28 -17.15 13.80
CA MET A 1 -4.69 -17.96 12.71
C MET A 1 -3.65 -17.06 12.03
N GLY A 2 -2.39 -17.49 11.91
CA GLY A 2 -1.35 -16.65 11.32
C GLY A 2 -1.61 -16.41 9.84
N LYS A 3 -1.38 -15.18 9.37
CA LYS A 3 -1.42 -14.80 7.95
C LYS A 3 0.00 -14.62 7.43
N VAL A 4 0.21 -14.85 6.13
CA VAL A 4 1.51 -14.70 5.46
C VAL A 4 1.26 -14.06 4.11
N THR A 5 2.09 -13.10 3.73
CA THR A 5 2.07 -12.46 2.41
C THR A 5 3.27 -12.94 1.60
N PHE A 6 3.02 -13.30 0.33
CA PHE A 6 4.04 -13.73 -0.63
C PHE A 6 4.09 -12.79 -1.81
N VAL A 7 5.30 -12.44 -2.25
CA VAL A 7 5.56 -11.88 -3.59
C VAL A 7 6.17 -12.99 -4.43
N VAL A 8 5.54 -13.32 -5.55
CA VAL A 8 5.95 -14.44 -6.42
C VAL A 8 6.15 -13.93 -7.83
N ASP A 9 7.33 -14.19 -8.38
CA ASP A 9 7.68 -13.87 -9.77
C ASP A 9 7.23 -15.03 -10.67
N PHE A 10 6.53 -14.70 -11.76
CA PHE A 10 6.21 -15.62 -12.86
C PHE A 10 6.91 -15.14 -14.13
N ASN A 11 7.23 -16.07 -15.03
CA ASN A 11 7.65 -15.67 -16.38
C ASN A 11 6.45 -15.14 -17.17
N ASP A 12 6.71 -14.31 -18.18
CA ASP A 12 5.69 -13.76 -19.07
C ASP A 12 4.85 -14.86 -19.72
N GLY A 13 3.54 -14.83 -19.50
CA GLY A 13 2.59 -15.82 -19.98
C GLY A 13 2.44 -17.08 -19.11
N GLU A 14 3.15 -17.17 -17.98
CA GLU A 14 3.03 -18.25 -16.98
C GLU A 14 2.29 -17.79 -15.71
N GLU A 15 1.63 -16.62 -15.75
CA GLU A 15 0.88 -16.10 -14.61
C GLU A 15 -0.34 -16.98 -14.29
N PRO A 16 -0.59 -17.30 -13.00
CA PRO A 16 -1.75 -18.10 -12.63
C PRO A 16 -3.02 -17.28 -12.76
N ALA A 17 -4.14 -17.94 -13.07
CA ALA A 17 -5.45 -17.34 -12.87
C ALA A 17 -5.69 -17.08 -11.37
N VAL A 18 -6.08 -15.85 -11.00
CA VAL A 18 -6.27 -15.44 -9.60
C VAL A 18 -7.73 -15.59 -9.17
N SER A 19 -7.95 -16.29 -8.06
CA SER A 19 -9.23 -16.52 -7.40
C SER A 19 -8.99 -16.82 -5.92
N MET A 20 -10.06 -16.89 -5.12
CA MET A 20 -9.96 -17.32 -3.71
C MET A 20 -9.51 -18.77 -3.52
N ALA A 21 -9.45 -19.57 -4.59
CA ALA A 21 -8.99 -20.96 -4.58
C ALA A 21 -7.61 -21.16 -5.25
N THR A 22 -6.93 -20.08 -5.64
CA THR A 22 -5.63 -20.17 -6.34
C THR A 22 -4.54 -20.68 -5.40
N GLU A 23 -3.89 -21.79 -5.78
CA GLU A 23 -2.68 -22.29 -5.12
C GLU A 23 -1.44 -21.56 -5.68
N VAL A 24 -0.59 -21.04 -4.81
CA VAL A 24 0.51 -20.11 -5.19
C VAL A 24 1.81 -20.84 -5.63
N LEU A 25 1.76 -22.15 -5.89
CA LEU A 25 2.96 -23.02 -6.03
C LEU A 25 3.47 -23.20 -7.47
N GLY A 26 3.54 -22.13 -8.27
CA GLY A 26 4.04 -22.19 -9.66
C GLY A 26 5.26 -21.31 -9.98
N GLY A 27 5.44 -20.20 -9.26
CA GLY A 27 6.48 -19.20 -9.55
C GLY A 27 7.67 -19.26 -8.60
N ARG A 28 8.59 -18.30 -8.73
CA ARG A 28 9.72 -18.13 -7.81
C ARG A 28 9.31 -17.18 -6.69
N LEU A 29 9.42 -17.64 -5.44
CA LEU A 29 9.23 -16.78 -4.28
C LEU A 29 10.30 -15.67 -4.24
N SER A 30 9.85 -14.42 -4.26
CA SER A 30 10.70 -13.22 -4.30
C SER A 30 10.81 -12.57 -2.92
N ALA A 31 9.69 -12.52 -2.18
CA ALA A 31 9.65 -12.01 -0.80
C ALA A 31 8.59 -12.71 0.04
N VAL A 32 8.80 -12.70 1.37
CA VAL A 32 7.88 -13.24 2.37
C VAL A 32 7.73 -12.22 3.50
N LEU A 33 6.50 -11.98 3.92
CA LEU A 33 6.16 -11.32 5.18
C LEU A 33 5.34 -12.29 6.03
N LEU A 34 5.79 -12.57 7.26
CA LEU A 34 5.08 -13.44 8.21
C LEU A 34 3.94 -12.70 8.93
N ALA A 35 3.15 -11.95 8.16
CA ALA A 35 1.97 -11.18 8.56
C ALA A 35 1.09 -10.89 7.33
N ASP A 36 -0.12 -10.36 7.53
CA ASP A 36 -0.90 -9.74 6.45
C ASP A 36 -0.26 -8.38 6.15
N TYR A 37 0.15 -8.14 4.90
CA TYR A 37 0.76 -6.85 4.54
C TYR A 37 -0.19 -5.67 4.74
N ARG A 38 -1.51 -5.95 4.81
CA ARG A 38 -2.54 -4.95 5.07
C ARG A 38 -2.63 -4.56 6.55
N ASP A 39 -2.01 -5.31 7.46
CA ASP A 39 -2.01 -4.94 8.88
C ASP A 39 -1.21 -3.63 9.11
N ASP A 40 -0.32 -3.25 8.18
CA ASP A 40 0.45 -2.00 8.20
C ASP A 40 -0.17 -0.87 7.33
N PHE A 41 -1.40 -1.05 6.83
CA PHE A 41 -2.11 -0.01 6.08
C PHE A 41 -2.66 1.07 7.02
N PHE A 42 -2.85 2.28 6.48
CA PHE A 42 -3.51 3.35 7.20
C PHE A 42 -4.99 3.04 7.40
N THR A 43 -5.54 3.52 8.50
CA THR A 43 -6.99 3.74 8.65
C THR A 43 -7.41 5.05 7.98
N GLU A 44 -8.69 5.20 7.63
CA GLU A 44 -9.22 6.48 7.11
C GLU A 44 -8.95 7.64 8.09
N GLU A 45 -9.11 7.40 9.39
CA GLU A 45 -8.86 8.40 10.44
C GLU A 45 -7.40 8.88 10.47
N GLU A 46 -6.42 7.98 10.26
CA GLU A 46 -5.01 8.33 10.21
C GLU A 46 -4.66 9.15 8.96
N VAL A 47 -5.27 8.86 7.81
CA VAL A 47 -5.10 9.68 6.61
C VAL A 47 -5.66 11.08 6.83
N ASP A 48 -6.85 11.19 7.41
CA ASP A 48 -7.47 12.49 7.72
C ASP A 48 -6.68 13.28 8.76
N MET A 49 -6.02 12.61 9.71
CA MET A 49 -5.10 13.25 10.65
C MET A 49 -3.91 13.89 9.92
N VAL A 50 -3.32 13.19 8.94
CA VAL A 50 -2.20 13.73 8.16
C VAL A 50 -2.65 14.87 7.26
N ARG A 51 -3.82 14.77 6.62
CA ARG A 51 -4.43 15.89 5.86
C ARG A 51 -4.57 17.14 6.70
N SER A 52 -5.14 16.99 7.89
CA SER A 52 -5.33 18.10 8.82
C SER A 52 -4.00 18.74 9.23
N ALA A 53 -2.94 17.94 9.36
CA ALA A 53 -1.60 18.44 9.66
C ALA A 53 -1.00 19.23 8.49
N PHE A 54 -1.22 18.80 7.25
CA PHE A 54 -0.82 19.53 6.04
C PHE A 54 -1.62 20.82 5.86
N ASP A 55 -2.94 20.80 6.05
CA ASP A 55 -3.78 22.01 6.03
C ASP A 55 -3.30 23.07 7.03
N TYR A 56 -2.87 22.65 8.21
CA TYR A 56 -2.28 23.54 9.21
C TYR A 56 -0.94 24.12 8.73
N ALA A 57 -0.10 23.31 8.09
CA ALA A 57 1.19 23.72 7.57
C ALA A 57 1.06 24.66 6.36
N ALA A 58 0.05 24.45 5.50
CA ALA A 58 -0.22 25.18 4.27
C ALA A 58 -0.27 26.71 4.46
N LEU A 59 -0.55 27.19 5.66
CA LEU A 59 -0.47 28.61 6.02
C LEU A 59 0.95 29.22 5.90
N THR A 60 1.99 28.37 5.74
CA THR A 60 3.41 28.77 5.68
C THR A 60 4.19 28.09 4.55
N THR A 61 3.52 27.30 3.71
CA THR A 61 4.10 26.39 2.73
C THR A 61 4.16 27.02 1.34
N SER A 62 5.13 26.63 0.52
CA SER A 62 5.26 27.05 -0.88
C SER A 62 4.44 26.17 -1.84
N GLU A 63 4.13 26.65 -3.05
CA GLU A 63 3.35 25.88 -4.05
C GLU A 63 3.97 24.50 -4.37
N ASP A 64 5.31 24.40 -4.44
CA ASP A 64 6.04 23.15 -4.68
C ASP A 64 5.85 22.14 -3.52
N GLU A 65 5.72 22.64 -2.29
CA GLU A 65 5.50 21.81 -1.10
C GLU A 65 4.02 21.39 -0.98
N GLU A 66 3.06 22.19 -1.45
CA GLU A 66 1.65 21.79 -1.56
C GLU A 66 1.46 20.62 -2.55
N GLU A 67 2.09 20.68 -3.73
CA GLU A 67 2.05 19.57 -4.70
C GLU A 67 2.63 18.28 -4.10
N SER A 68 3.74 18.40 -3.35
CA SER A 68 4.36 17.26 -2.65
C SER A 68 3.43 16.65 -1.59
N GLN A 69 2.66 17.48 -0.87
CA GLN A 69 1.70 17.02 0.13
C GLN A 69 0.55 16.25 -0.53
N ASP A 70 0.04 16.73 -1.65
CA ASP A 70 -1.00 16.04 -2.44
C ASP A 70 -0.53 14.66 -2.93
N GLU A 71 0.70 14.56 -3.43
CA GLU A 71 1.27 13.27 -3.83
C GLU A 71 1.40 12.28 -2.67
N ILE A 72 1.78 12.77 -1.49
CA ILE A 72 1.85 11.96 -0.26
C ILE A 72 0.47 11.46 0.13
N ILE A 73 -0.54 12.34 0.20
CA ILE A 73 -1.92 11.96 0.54
C ILE A 73 -2.45 10.93 -0.45
N LYS A 74 -2.27 11.15 -1.75
CA LYS A 74 -2.66 10.20 -2.79
C LYS A 74 -2.01 8.83 -2.59
N LYS A 75 -0.74 8.79 -2.20
CA LYS A 75 -0.06 7.53 -1.90
C LYS A 75 -0.62 6.86 -0.65
N MET A 76 -0.96 7.62 0.39
CA MET A 76 -1.57 7.11 1.61
C MET A 76 -2.95 6.50 1.34
N GLU A 77 -3.80 7.15 0.54
CA GLU A 77 -5.13 6.62 0.17
C GLU A 77 -5.05 5.28 -0.56
N LEU A 78 -4.02 5.07 -1.39
CA LEU A 78 -3.77 3.76 -2.03
C LEU A 78 -3.36 2.66 -1.03
N MET A 79 -2.98 3.05 0.19
CA MET A 79 -2.54 2.20 1.28
C MET A 79 -3.50 2.29 2.48
N THR A 80 -4.77 2.59 2.22
CA THR A 80 -5.85 2.60 3.22
C THR A 80 -6.80 1.43 3.00
N LEU A 81 -7.31 0.83 4.08
CA LEU A 81 -8.31 -0.24 4.04
C LEU A 81 -9.74 0.25 4.24
#